data_AF-A0A5B8R8C0-F1
#
_entry.id   AF-A0A5B8R8C0-F1
#
_cell.length_a   1.000
_cell.length_b   1.000
_cell.length_c   1.000
_cell.angle_alpha   90.00
_cell.angle_beta   90.00
_cell.angle_gamma   90.00
#
_symmetry.space_group_name_H-M   'P 1'
#
loop_
_entity.id
_entity.type
_entity.pdbx_description
1 polymer ?
#
loop_
_entity_poly.entity_id
_entity_poly.type
_entity_poly.pdbx_seq_one_letter_code
_entity_poly.pdbx_strand_id
1 'polypeptide(L)' 'MRFPAPIKLGPTTTRWRLSDLEQYEAEAAGDPAPARRNAEDERYLAVKAVAARYGTHVATVWRWVQYAQETAA' A
#
# COMPACT_ATOMS: atom_id res chain seq x y z
N MET A 1 7.46 7.42 8.50
CA MET A 1 6.70 6.22 8.11
C MET A 1 5.37 6.67 7.52
N ARG A 2 5.30 6.83 6.19
CA ARG A 2 4.12 7.31 5.48
C ARG A 2 3.50 6.14 4.76
N PHE A 3 2.23 5.80 5.05
CA PHE A 3 1.53 4.76 4.29
C PHE A 3 1.34 5.23 2.83
N PRO A 4 1.46 4.34 1.82
CA PRO A 4 1.44 4.75 0.42
C PRO A 4 0.11 5.38 -0.01
N ALA A 5 0.21 6.33 -0.93
CA ALA A 5 -0.94 7.02 -1.49
C ALA A 5 -1.79 6.05 -2.33
N PRO A 6 -3.12 6.02 -2.12
CA PRO A 6 -4.01 5.24 -2.94
C PRO A 6 -4.07 5.76 -4.38
N ILE A 7 -4.07 4.87 -5.37
CA ILE A 7 -4.24 5.23 -6.78
C ILE A 7 -5.69 4.95 -7.21
N LYS A 8 -6.34 5.95 -7.80
CA LYS A 8 -7.69 5.81 -8.38
C LYS A 8 -7.58 5.21 -9.78
N LEU A 9 -7.91 3.92 -9.94
CA LEU A 9 -7.98 3.25 -11.25
C LEU A 9 -9.34 3.46 -11.95
N GLY A 10 -10.36 3.92 -11.23
CA GLY A 10 -11.68 4.19 -11.79
C GLY A 10 -12.56 5.00 -10.84
N PRO A 11 -13.79 5.34 -11.23
CA PRO A 11 -14.68 6.22 -10.47
C PRO A 11 -14.99 5.74 -9.05
N THR A 12 -14.92 4.43 -8.82
CA THR A 12 -15.14 3.79 -7.51
C THR A 12 -14.04 2.81 -7.10
N THR A 13 -12.98 2.68 -7.90
CA THR A 13 -11.93 1.68 -7.68
C THR A 13 -10.63 2.35 -7.28
N THR A 14 -10.31 2.24 -5.99
CA THR A 14 -9.05 2.67 -5.41
C THR A 14 -8.19 1.46 -5.09
N ARG A 15 -6.93 1.46 -5.54
CA ARG A 15 -5.98 0.36 -5.32
C ARG A 15 -4.61 0.89 -4.94
N TRP A 16 -3.80 0.02 -4.36
CA TRP A 16 -2.40 0.26 -4.01
C TRP A 16 -1.53 -0.54 -4.96
N ARG A 17 -0.43 0.04 -5.43
CA ARG A 17 0.59 -0.75 -6.11
C ARG A 17 1.29 -1.63 -5.09
N LEU A 18 1.59 -2.85 -5.49
CA LEU A 18 2.36 -3.75 -4.65
C LEU A 18 3.73 -3.12 -4.34
N SER A 19 4.37 -2.51 -5.34
CA SER A 19 5.65 -1.77 -5.19
C SER A 19 5.62 -0.74 -4.06
N ASP A 20 4.56 0.08 -4.01
CA ASP A 20 4.41 1.15 -3.01
C ASP A 20 4.24 0.59 -1.60
N LEU A 21 3.54 -0.55 -1.46
CA LEU A 21 3.38 -1.25 -0.17
C LEU A 21 4.68 -1.93 0.26
N GLU A 22 5.38 -2.56 -0.69
CA GLU A 22 6.67 -3.20 -0.42
C GLU A 22 7.75 -2.18 -0.05
N GLN A 23 7.75 -1.01 -0.70
CA GLN A 23 8.63 0.10 -0.34
C GLN A 23 8.34 0.61 1.07
N TYR A 24 7.06 0.75 1.43
CA TYR A 24 6.66 1.10 2.80
C TYR A 24 7.08 0.03 3.83
N GLU A 25 6.90 -1.25 3.50
CA GLU A 25 7.37 -2.37 4.34
C GLU A 25 8.90 -2.36 4.47
N ALA A 26 9.64 -2.06 3.40
CA ALA A 26 11.10 -1.98 3.40
C ALA A 26 11.61 -0.77 4.20
N GLU A 27 10.98 0.39 4.08
CA GLU A 27 11.28 1.57 4.90
C GLU A 27 10.94 1.33 6.38
N ALA A 28 9.89 0.54 6.66
CA ALA A 28 9.50 0.18 8.02
C ALA A 28 10.36 -0.93 8.64
N ALA A 29 10.85 -1.88 7.82
CA ALA A 29 11.59 -3.06 8.28
C ALA A 29 13.12 -2.93 8.16
N GLY A 30 13.64 -1.96 7.38
CA GLY A 30 15.08 -1.73 7.24
C GLY A 30 15.86 -2.86 6.55
N ASP A 31 15.16 -3.81 5.93
CA ASP A 31 15.73 -4.99 5.26
C ASP A 31 15.66 -4.79 3.74
N PRO A 32 16.78 -4.78 2.99
CA PRO A 32 16.75 -4.62 1.55
C PRO A 32 16.15 -5.88 0.93
N ALA A 33 14.86 -5.80 0.58
CA ALA A 33 14.12 -6.84 -0.09
C ALA A 33 14.91 -7.43 -1.27
N PRO A 34 14.89 -8.77 -1.43
CA PRO A 34 15.71 -9.44 -2.43
C PRO A 34 15.29 -8.99 -3.83
N ALA A 35 16.29 -8.77 -4.69
CA ALA A 35 16.13 -8.51 -6.11
C ALA A 35 15.29 -9.63 -6.78
N ARG A 36 13.98 -9.46 -6.84
CA ARG A 36 13.06 -10.35 -7.56
C ARG A 36 12.56 -9.65 -8.82
N ARG A 37 12.48 -10.43 -9.88
CA ARG A 37 12.38 -9.97 -11.27
C ARG A 37 10.91 -10.03 -11.72
N ASN A 38 10.34 -8.86 -12.04
CA ASN A 38 9.24 -8.62 -13.01
C ASN A 38 7.83 -9.20 -12.76
N ALA A 39 6.82 -8.46 -13.22
CA ALA A 39 5.36 -8.71 -13.28
C ALA A 39 4.53 -8.61 -11.99
N GLU A 40 5.09 -8.92 -10.82
CA GLU A 40 4.35 -8.89 -9.56
C GLU A 40 4.22 -7.48 -8.96
N ASP A 41 5.23 -6.63 -9.18
CA ASP A 41 5.33 -5.22 -8.76
C ASP A 41 4.17 -4.36 -9.31
N GLU A 42 3.79 -4.57 -10.57
CA GLU A 42 2.68 -3.87 -11.23
C GLU A 42 1.29 -4.35 -10.81
N ARG A 43 1.20 -5.32 -9.89
CA ARG A 43 -0.11 -5.77 -9.39
C ARG A 43 -0.71 -4.72 -8.47
N TYR A 44 -1.90 -4.26 -8.87
CA TYR A 44 -2.72 -3.40 -8.05
C TYR A 44 -3.49 -4.24 -7.02
N LEU A 45 -3.14 -4.11 -5.76
CA LEU A 45 -3.88 -4.71 -4.65
C LEU A 45 -5.11 -3.88 -4.33
N ALA A 46 -6.26 -4.55 -4.26
CA ALA A 46 -7.47 -3.97 -3.69
C ALA A 46 -7.34 -3.87 -2.17
N VAL A 47 -8.09 -2.94 -1.56
CA VAL A 47 -8.06 -2.70 -0.11
C VAL A 47 -8.29 -3.98 0.73
N LYS A 48 -9.09 -4.92 0.22
CA LYS A 48 -9.33 -6.21 0.89
C LYS A 48 -8.08 -7.08 0.98
N ALA A 49 -7.25 -7.09 -0.07
CA ALA A 49 -6.00 -7.83 -0.08
C ALA A 49 -4.97 -7.19 0.86
N VAL A 50 -4.91 -5.85 0.87
CA VAL A 50 -4.08 -5.09 1.82
C VAL A 50 -4.52 -5.39 3.26
N ALA A 51 -5.81 -5.33 3.54
CA ALA A 51 -6.38 -5.63 4.85
C ALA A 51 -6.04 -7.08 5.30
N ALA A 52 -6.18 -8.06 4.40
CA ALA A 52 -5.82 -9.45 4.68
C ALA A 52 -4.31 -9.62 4.96
N ARG A 53 -3.43 -8.93 4.23
CA ARG A 53 -1.97 -9.00 4.39
C ARG A 53 -1.52 -8.52 5.77
N TYR A 54 -2.09 -7.42 6.25
CA TYR A 54 -1.79 -6.86 7.58
C TYR A 54 -2.68 -7.43 8.69
N GLY A 55 -3.54 -8.42 8.41
CA GLY A 55 -4.48 -8.99 9.38
C GLY A 55 -5.44 -7.97 10.00
N THR A 56 -5.76 -6.90 9.27
CA THR A 56 -6.54 -5.76 9.77
C THR A 56 -7.86 -5.59 9.02
N HIS A 57 -8.70 -4.69 9.50
CA HIS A 57 -9.95 -4.35 8.82
C HIS A 57 -9.72 -3.30 7.72
N VAL A 58 -10.51 -3.36 6.65
CA VAL A 58 -10.47 -2.39 5.53
C VAL A 58 -10.56 -0.94 6.02
N ALA A 59 -11.39 -0.68 7.03
CA ALA A 59 -11.53 0.65 7.63
C ALA A 59 -10.22 1.16 8.26
N THR A 60 -9.41 0.26 8.85
CA THR A 60 -8.11 0.61 9.44
C THR A 60 -7.12 1.04 8.36
N VAL A 61 -7.10 0.34 7.23
CA VAL A 61 -6.25 0.71 6.07
C VAL A 61 -6.61 2.12 5.58
N TRP A 62 -7.91 2.43 5.45
CA TRP A 62 -8.35 3.79 5.10
C TRP A 62 -7.96 4.83 6.13
N ARG A 63 -7.95 4.48 7.42
CA ARG A 63 -7.51 5.37 8.48
C ARG A 63 -6.01 5.69 8.37
N TRP A 64 -5.18 4.70 8.08
CA TRP A 64 -3.75 4.92 7.80
C TRP A 64 -3.53 5.80 6.59
N VAL A 65 -4.33 5.62 5.53
CA VAL A 65 -4.29 6.48 4.35
C VAL A 65 -4.72 7.92 4.67
N GLN A 66 -5.74 8.13 5.50
CA GLN A 66 -6.15 9.48 5.91
C GLN A 66 -5.02 10.21 6.65
N TYR A 67 -4.41 9.58 7.65
CA TYR A 67 -3.23 10.13 8.33
C TYR A 67 -2.05 10.33 7.36
N ALA A 68 -1.91 9.43 6.37
CA ALA A 68 -0.87 9.56 5.35
C ALA A 68 -1.07 10.81 4.48
N GLN A 69 -2.29 11.09 4.02
CA GLN A 69 -2.60 12.25 3.17
C GLN A 69 -2.60 13.57 3.96
N GLU A 70 -2.94 13.55 5.25
CA GLU A 70 -3.03 14.77 6.07
C GLU A 70 -1.67 15.43 6.34
N THR A 71 -0.58 14.66 6.44
CA THR A 71 0.76 15.25 6.58
C THR A 71 1.42 15.61 5.24
N ALA A 72 0.72 15.42 4.11
CA ALA A 72 1.21 15.85 2.80
C ALA A 72 0.73 17.28 2.45
N ALA A 73 0.00 17.94 3.35
CA ALA A 73 -0.42 19.34 3.29
C ALA A 73 0.46 20.22 4.19
#